data_AF-A0A2D6XJD1-F1
#
_entry.id   AF-A0A2D6XJD1-F1
#
_cell.length_a   1.000
_cell.length_b   1.000
_cell.length_c   1.000
_cell.angle_alpha   90.00
_cell.angle_beta   90.00
_cell.angle_gamma   90.00
#
_symmetry.space_group_name_H-M   'P 1'
#
loop_
_entity.id
_entity.type
_entity.pdbx_description
1 polymer ?
#
loop_
_entity_poly.entity_id
_entity_poly.type
_entity_poly.pdbx_seq_one_letter_code
_entity_poly.pdbx_strand_id
1 'polypeptide(L)'
;MKIYYGKGSCTIEGAEVVGIQLKTKGQFKITKTCGDNAILMAKNNKILISLMGEGGLNNLFDYIGELKILSAKVVNKNLESSLATIVRLQDYSELINSKSEDMTTKSEDLNAGYVYKNRVQRTTVDVTTIDNLQTKGELYTADGNLYTGLYHIMLDGAKAMTGAEHSKASEDLYIKKDDKTVKTGITKSPRTMTTKTSSRGGY
;
A
#
# COMPACT_ATOMS: atom_id res chain seq x y z
N MET A 1 16.33 14.99 -8.25
CA MET A 1 14.99 14.43 -8.00
C MET A 1 14.43 14.99 -6.71
N LYS A 2 13.13 15.30 -6.70
CA LYS A 2 12.46 15.87 -5.52
C LYS A 2 11.26 15.00 -5.16
N ILE A 3 11.08 14.74 -3.87
CA ILE A 3 9.88 14.05 -3.36
C ILE A 3 9.05 15.07 -2.61
N TYR A 4 7.80 15.21 -3.04
CA TYR A 4 6.85 16.10 -2.43
C TYR A 4 5.90 15.30 -1.56
N TYR A 5 5.72 15.71 -0.31
CA TYR A 5 4.75 15.08 0.58
C TYR A 5 4.01 16.12 1.41
N GLY A 6 2.69 15.94 1.52
CA GLY A 6 1.80 16.87 2.21
C GLY A 6 0.35 16.65 1.82
N LYS A 7 -0.57 17.19 2.62
CA LYS A 7 -2.03 17.09 2.40
C LYS A 7 -2.54 15.66 2.17
N GLY A 8 -1.85 14.67 2.72
CA GLY A 8 -2.20 13.26 2.60
C GLY A 8 -1.75 12.57 1.32
N SER A 9 -0.92 13.21 0.50
CA SER A 9 -0.37 12.64 -0.75
C SER A 9 1.15 12.69 -0.76
N CYS A 10 1.76 11.74 -1.46
CA CYS A 10 3.20 11.66 -1.69
C CYS A 10 3.47 11.44 -3.18
N THR A 11 4.26 12.32 -3.78
CA THR A 11 4.61 12.31 -5.20
C THR A 11 6.11 12.50 -5.40
N ILE A 12 6.61 12.10 -6.56
CA ILE A 12 8.01 12.28 -6.94
C ILE A 12 8.09 13.02 -8.28
N GLU A 13 9.07 13.92 -8.36
CA GLU A 13 9.46 14.60 -9.59
C GLU A 13 10.84 14.10 -10.01
N GLY A 14 10.84 13.36 -11.11
CA GLY A 14 12.02 12.78 -11.73
C GLY A 14 11.62 11.89 -12.89
N ALA A 15 12.34 12.00 -14.01
CA ALA A 15 12.20 11.03 -15.09
C ALA A 15 12.84 9.69 -14.69
N GLU A 16 12.25 8.59 -15.15
CA GLU A 16 12.88 7.26 -15.16
C GLU A 16 13.18 6.64 -13.79
N VAL A 17 12.33 6.90 -12.80
CA VAL A 17 12.43 6.29 -11.47
C VAL A 17 11.84 4.87 -11.49
N VAL A 18 12.67 3.88 -11.15
CA VAL A 18 12.28 2.46 -11.06
C VAL A 18 12.04 2.04 -9.62
N GLY A 19 12.72 2.65 -8.65
CA GLY A 19 12.57 2.27 -7.25
C GLY A 19 12.84 3.42 -6.29
N ILE A 20 12.17 3.39 -5.14
CA ILE A 20 12.28 4.40 -4.09
C ILE A 20 12.28 3.70 -2.74
N GLN A 21 13.21 4.09 -1.88
CA GLN A 21 13.24 3.72 -0.48
C GLN A 21 13.15 4.98 0.38
N LEU A 22 12.06 5.10 1.14
CA LEU A 22 11.85 6.19 2.09
C LEU A 22 12.14 5.66 3.50
N LYS A 23 12.93 6.40 4.27
CA LYS A 23 13.04 6.21 5.72
C LYS A 23 12.05 7.17 6.38
N THR A 24 11.18 6.65 7.23
CA THR A 24 10.07 7.42 7.80
C THR A 24 10.08 7.40 9.32
N LYS A 25 9.29 8.30 9.91
CA LYS A 25 8.97 8.33 11.34
C LYS A 25 7.49 8.72 11.49
N GLY A 26 6.85 8.21 12.53
CA GLY A 26 5.46 8.50 12.87
C GLY A 26 4.55 7.29 12.62
N GLN A 27 3.25 7.51 12.81
CA GLN A 27 2.21 6.48 12.72
C GLN A 27 1.21 6.88 11.63
N PHE A 28 1.19 6.12 10.54
CA PHE A 28 0.42 6.47 9.36
C PHE A 28 -0.22 5.24 8.68
N LYS A 29 -1.38 5.41 8.08
CA LYS A 29 -1.96 4.45 7.15
C LYS A 29 -1.61 4.88 5.72
N ILE A 30 -1.14 3.96 4.89
CA ILE A 30 -0.85 4.21 3.47
C ILE A 30 -1.87 3.50 2.59
N THR A 31 -2.29 4.16 1.52
CA THR A 31 -3.05 3.60 0.40
C THR A 31 -2.23 3.72 -0.88
N LYS A 32 -2.06 2.60 -1.59
CA LYS A 32 -1.32 2.57 -2.85
C LYS A 32 -2.06 3.40 -3.92
N THR A 33 -1.38 4.41 -4.45
CA THR A 33 -1.87 5.25 -5.56
C THR A 33 -0.92 5.21 -6.76
N CYS A 34 0.23 4.54 -6.63
CA CYS A 34 1.11 4.23 -7.75
C CYS A 34 0.47 3.23 -8.71
N GLY A 35 0.90 3.25 -9.98
CA GLY A 35 0.33 2.42 -11.04
C GLY A 35 0.32 0.92 -10.73
N ASP A 36 -0.46 0.16 -11.50
CA ASP A 36 -0.69 -1.26 -11.24
C ASP A 36 0.61 -2.07 -11.18
N ASN A 37 1.58 -1.71 -12.02
CA ASN A 37 2.91 -2.32 -12.10
C ASN A 37 3.85 -1.95 -10.92
N ALA A 38 3.42 -1.15 -9.96
CA ALA A 38 4.25 -0.78 -8.82
C ALA A 38 3.91 -1.62 -7.58
N ILE A 39 4.93 -2.11 -6.88
CA ILE A 39 4.81 -2.71 -5.56
C ILE A 39 5.12 -1.63 -4.53
N LEU A 40 4.29 -1.56 -3.48
CA LEU A 40 4.54 -0.74 -2.30
C LEU A 40 4.60 -1.64 -1.08
N MET A 41 5.65 -1.51 -0.27
CA MET A 41 5.80 -2.23 1.00
C MET A 41 6.23 -1.26 2.07
N ALA A 42 5.78 -1.42 3.33
CA ALA A 42 6.40 -0.73 4.44
C ALA A 42 6.69 -1.66 5.62
N LYS A 43 7.92 -1.57 6.12
CA LYS A 43 8.40 -2.36 7.26
C LYS A 43 9.54 -1.62 7.94
N ASN A 44 9.66 -1.75 9.27
CA ASN A 44 10.76 -1.19 10.06
C ASN A 44 11.05 0.30 9.79
N ASN A 45 10.00 1.14 9.76
CA ASN A 45 10.11 2.57 9.49
C ASN A 45 10.73 2.89 8.12
N LYS A 46 10.53 2.00 7.14
CA LYS A 46 10.90 2.21 5.75
C LYS A 46 9.71 1.91 4.87
N ILE A 47 9.56 2.68 3.80
CA ILE A 47 8.62 2.42 2.70
C ILE A 47 9.47 2.12 1.47
N LEU A 48 9.23 0.99 0.83
CA LEU A 48 9.82 0.61 -0.44
C LEU A 48 8.75 0.68 -1.52
N ILE A 49 9.08 1.31 -2.64
CA ILE A 49 8.26 1.34 -3.83
C ILE A 49 9.14 0.89 -4.98
N SER A 50 8.69 -0.10 -5.75
CA SER A 50 9.44 -0.61 -6.90
C SER A 50 8.50 -0.83 -8.05
N LEU A 51 8.91 -0.45 -9.25
CA LEU A 51 8.22 -0.75 -10.48
C LEU A 51 8.61 -2.17 -10.95
N MET A 52 7.62 -2.98 -11.30
CA MET A 52 7.74 -4.29 -11.95
C MET A 52 7.23 -4.14 -13.39
N GLY A 53 8.12 -3.69 -14.28
CA GLY A 53 7.81 -3.53 -15.70
C GLY A 53 8.11 -2.14 -16.23
N GLU A 54 7.53 -1.82 -17.37
CA GLU A 54 7.70 -0.53 -18.03
C GLU A 54 6.79 0.55 -17.42
N GLY A 55 7.30 1.79 -17.37
CA GLY A 55 6.59 2.95 -16.86
C GLY A 55 7.48 3.89 -16.04
N GLY A 56 6.83 4.81 -15.34
CA GLY A 56 7.47 5.73 -14.40
C GLY A 56 6.63 5.88 -13.13
N LEU A 57 7.31 6.11 -12.01
CA LEU A 57 6.67 6.43 -10.74
C LEU A 57 6.48 7.96 -10.66
N ASN A 58 5.24 8.43 -10.73
CA ASN A 58 4.90 9.85 -10.51
C ASN A 58 4.17 10.02 -9.16
N ASN A 59 3.03 9.35 -9.04
CA ASN A 59 2.27 9.25 -7.79
C ASN A 59 2.74 8.02 -7.01
N LEU A 60 3.06 8.21 -5.74
CA LEU A 60 3.59 7.14 -4.89
C LEU A 60 2.48 6.49 -4.07
N PHE A 61 1.88 7.29 -3.20
CA PHE A 61 0.82 6.83 -2.32
C PHE A 61 0.12 7.99 -1.61
N ASP A 62 -1.09 7.71 -1.16
CA ASP A 62 -1.80 8.55 -0.21
C ASP A 62 -1.61 8.02 1.20
N TYR A 63 -1.67 8.91 2.19
CA TYR A 63 -1.51 8.55 3.59
C TYR A 63 -2.46 9.31 4.51
N ILE A 64 -2.73 8.70 5.66
CA ILE A 64 -3.51 9.26 6.77
C ILE A 64 -2.65 9.12 8.03
N GLY A 65 -2.64 10.13 8.90
CA GLY A 65 -1.86 10.11 10.15
C GLY A 65 -0.56 10.87 10.08
N GLU A 66 0.34 10.54 11.01
CA GLU A 66 1.57 11.26 11.25
C GLU A 66 2.72 10.71 10.40
N LEU A 67 3.03 11.34 9.26
CA LEU A 67 4.13 10.92 8.39
C LEU A 67 5.24 11.96 8.34
N LYS A 68 6.45 11.56 8.76
CA LYS A 68 7.68 12.32 8.56
C LYS A 68 8.66 11.51 7.74
N ILE A 69 9.03 12.00 6.56
CA ILE A 69 10.09 11.41 5.74
C ILE A 69 11.44 11.97 6.22
N LEU A 70 12.34 11.08 6.63
CA LEU A 70 13.68 11.42 7.13
C LEU A 70 14.73 11.41 6.01
N SER A 71 14.65 10.44 5.12
CA SER A 71 15.54 10.33 3.97
C SER A 71 14.85 9.56 2.84
N ALA A 72 15.29 9.83 1.61
CA ALA A 72 14.79 9.17 0.42
C ALA A 72 15.95 8.78 -0.49
N LYS A 73 16.01 7.50 -0.85
CA LYS A 73 16.94 6.96 -1.83
C LYS A 73 16.13 6.53 -3.05
N VAL A 74 16.55 6.95 -4.23
CA VAL A 74 15.86 6.70 -5.49
C VAL A 74 16.80 5.93 -6.42
N VAL A 75 16.24 5.02 -7.22
CA VAL A 75 16.94 4.18 -8.19
C VAL A 75 16.37 4.46 -9.57
N ASN A 76 17.27 4.79 -10.51
CA ASN A 76 16.92 5.09 -11.91
C ASN A 76 16.89 3.80 -12.76
N LYS A 77 16.46 3.89 -14.02
CA LYS A 77 16.53 2.77 -14.99
C LYS A 77 17.92 2.16 -15.15
N ASN A 78 18.97 2.96 -14.99
CA ASN A 78 20.37 2.48 -15.06
C ASN A 78 20.81 1.74 -13.77
N LEU A 79 19.90 1.49 -12.83
CA LEU A 79 20.18 0.89 -11.51
C LEU A 79 21.10 1.73 -10.61
N GLU A 80 21.39 2.96 -11.01
CA GLU A 80 22.13 3.91 -10.21
C GLU A 80 21.23 4.49 -9.11
N SER A 81 21.79 4.58 -7.91
CA SER A 81 21.07 5.09 -6.76
C SER A 81 21.51 6.51 -6.39
N SER A 82 20.54 7.41 -6.23
CA SER A 82 20.75 8.79 -5.82
C SER A 82 19.91 9.14 -4.59
N LEU A 83 20.31 10.16 -3.84
CA LEU A 83 19.50 10.71 -2.76
C LEU A 83 18.53 11.74 -3.33
N ALA A 84 17.26 11.68 -2.93
CA ALA A 84 16.27 12.66 -3.33
C ALA A 84 16.12 13.76 -2.29
N THR A 85 15.90 14.99 -2.76
CA THR A 85 15.54 16.12 -1.91
C THR A 85 14.09 15.98 -1.46
N ILE A 86 13.85 16.02 -0.16
CA ILE A 86 12.50 15.93 0.40
C ILE A 86 11.94 17.33 0.55
N VAL A 87 10.84 17.61 -0.15
CA VAL A 87 10.09 18.86 -0.09
C VAL A 87 8.77 18.61 0.61
N ARG A 88 8.55 19.30 1.73
CA ARG A 88 7.27 19.22 2.44
C ARG A 88 6.31 20.24 1.83
N LEU A 89 5.21 19.78 1.25
CA LEU A 89 4.09 20.64 0.85
C LEU A 89 3.30 20.97 2.13
N GLN A 90 3.77 21.93 2.91
CA GLN A 90 2.89 22.59 3.88
C GLN A 90 1.92 23.50 3.13
N ASP A 91 0.78 23.81 3.74
CA ASP A 91 0.10 25.06 3.42
C ASP A 91 1.09 26.17 3.73
N TYR A 92 1.75 26.68 2.68
CA TYR A 92 2.69 27.77 2.81
C TYR A 92 1.95 28.95 3.42
N SER A 93 2.36 29.35 4.63
CA SER A 93 1.98 30.64 5.21
C SER A 93 2.36 31.80 4.30
N GLU A 94 3.33 31.60 3.40
CA GLU A 94 3.76 32.58 2.38
C GLU A 94 2.76 32.74 1.22
N LEU A 95 1.87 31.76 0.99
CA LEU A 95 0.77 31.85 0.02
C LEU A 95 -0.51 32.40 0.64
N ILE A 96 -0.50 32.70 1.94
CA ILE A 96 -1.54 33.48 2.59
C ILE A 96 -1.33 34.94 2.19
N ASN A 97 -1.80 35.29 1.00
CA ASN A 97 -1.89 36.67 0.52
C ASN A 97 -3.19 37.34 1.04
N SER A 98 -3.75 36.84 2.15
CA SER A 98 -4.93 37.44 2.79
C SER A 98 -4.47 38.45 3.83
N LYS A 99 -5.18 39.58 3.91
CA LYS A 99 -4.99 40.54 5.00
C LYS A 99 -5.21 39.82 6.33
N SER A 100 -4.50 40.26 7.37
CA SER A 100 -4.60 39.73 8.74
C SER A 100 -6.04 39.72 9.30
N GLU A 101 -6.95 40.48 8.70
CA GLU A 101 -8.37 40.57 9.05
C GLU A 101 -9.21 39.40 8.49
N ASP A 102 -8.80 38.76 7.39
CA ASP A 102 -9.51 37.64 6.75
C ASP A 102 -8.97 36.26 7.17
N MET A 103 -7.89 36.22 7.95
CA MET A 103 -7.34 34.99 8.49
C MET A 103 -8.14 34.50 9.70
N THR A 104 -9.16 33.68 9.46
CA THR A 104 -9.81 32.88 10.51
C THR A 104 -8.99 31.66 10.95
N THR A 105 -7.83 31.42 10.34
CA THR A 105 -6.97 30.26 10.62
C THR A 105 -6.17 30.52 11.89
N LYS A 106 -6.40 29.72 12.93
CA LYS A 106 -5.69 29.84 14.21
C LYS A 106 -4.20 29.52 14.01
N SER A 107 -3.32 30.24 14.69
CA SER A 107 -1.87 29.97 14.68
C SER A 107 -1.53 28.53 15.15
N GLU A 108 -2.42 27.92 15.91
CA GLU A 108 -2.34 26.51 16.34
C GLU A 108 -2.50 25.53 15.18
N ASP A 109 -3.29 25.87 14.16
CA ASP A 109 -3.48 25.05 12.95
C ASP A 109 -2.27 25.15 12.01
N LEU A 110 -1.54 26.27 12.05
CA LEU A 110 -0.23 26.39 11.37
C LEU A 110 0.86 25.57 12.07
N ASN A 111 0.67 25.30 13.37
CA ASN A 111 1.52 24.40 14.16
C ASN A 111 1.00 22.96 14.18
N ALA A 112 -0.09 22.66 13.45
CA ALA A 112 -0.57 21.29 13.29
C ALA A 112 0.56 20.48 12.66
N GLY A 113 1.20 19.67 13.51
CA GLY A 113 2.30 18.81 13.14
C GLY A 113 1.89 17.82 12.06
N TYR A 114 2.80 16.90 11.79
CA TYR A 114 2.81 15.87 10.75
C TYR A 114 1.53 15.02 10.54
N VAL A 115 0.44 15.25 11.28
CA VAL A 115 -0.80 14.48 11.29
C VAL A 115 -1.78 14.97 10.22
N TYR A 116 -2.05 14.15 9.21
CA TYR A 116 -3.12 14.39 8.24
C TYR A 116 -4.40 13.62 8.62
N LYS A 117 -5.54 14.32 8.64
CA LYS A 117 -6.88 13.86 9.05
C LYS A 117 -6.97 13.40 10.51
N ASN A 118 -6.46 12.22 10.84
CA ASN A 118 -6.60 11.59 12.15
C ASN A 118 -5.32 10.89 12.57
N ARG A 119 -5.04 10.86 13.88
CA ARG A 119 -3.92 10.09 14.43
C ARG A 119 -4.21 8.60 14.31
N VAL A 120 -3.32 7.86 13.66
CA VAL A 120 -3.45 6.41 13.49
C VAL A 120 -2.67 5.71 14.59
N GLN A 121 -3.22 4.68 15.23
CA GLN A 121 -2.56 3.99 16.35
C GLN A 121 -1.32 3.17 15.92
N ARG A 122 -1.32 2.66 14.69
CA ARG A 122 -0.24 1.83 14.14
C ARG A 122 -0.04 2.10 12.66
N THR A 123 1.22 2.03 12.22
CA THR A 123 1.53 2.09 10.81
C THR A 123 0.93 0.88 10.11
N THR A 124 0.01 1.14 9.18
CA THR A 124 -0.65 0.10 8.39
C THR A 124 -0.48 0.46 6.93
N VAL A 125 -0.25 -0.53 6.11
CA VAL A 125 -0.18 -0.32 4.67
C VAL A 125 -1.28 -1.16 4.08
N ASP A 126 -2.21 -0.49 3.41
CA ASP A 126 -3.20 -1.15 2.56
C ASP A 126 -2.47 -1.57 1.28
N VAL A 127 -1.58 -2.57 1.42
CA VAL A 127 -1.01 -3.21 0.26
C VAL A 127 -1.91 -4.38 -0.09
N THR A 128 -2.27 -4.47 -1.36
CA THR A 128 -2.55 -5.74 -2.03
C THR A 128 -1.24 -6.53 -2.24
N THR A 129 -0.36 -6.64 -1.22
CA THR A 129 0.75 -7.61 -1.31
C THR A 129 0.19 -8.94 -0.90
N ILE A 130 0.40 -9.91 -1.76
CA ILE A 130 0.21 -11.31 -1.45
C ILE A 130 1.28 -11.67 -0.42
N ASP A 131 0.92 -11.63 0.86
CA ASP A 131 1.75 -12.20 1.91
C ASP A 131 1.90 -13.71 1.63
N ASN A 132 3.15 -14.18 1.56
CA ASN A 132 3.56 -15.57 1.26
C ASN A 132 3.30 -16.06 -0.18
N LEU A 133 4.20 -15.72 -1.12
CA LEU A 133 4.57 -16.64 -2.21
C LEU A 133 5.46 -17.79 -1.69
N GLN A 134 5.07 -18.34 -0.53
CA GLN A 134 5.53 -19.61 -0.02
C GLN A 134 4.28 -20.33 0.41
N THR A 135 3.90 -21.35 -0.36
CA THR A 135 2.91 -22.29 0.11
C THR A 135 3.51 -23.00 1.31
N LYS A 136 3.00 -22.75 2.54
CA LYS A 136 3.36 -23.53 3.75
C LYS A 136 2.87 -24.99 3.69
N GLY A 137 2.42 -25.43 2.53
CA GLY A 137 1.87 -26.74 2.26
C GLY A 137 1.97 -27.02 0.78
N GLU A 138 1.64 -28.24 0.43
CA GLU A 138 1.58 -28.69 -0.95
C GLU A 138 0.36 -28.09 -1.67
N LEU A 139 0.52 -27.78 -2.95
CA LEU A 139 -0.59 -27.39 -3.82
C LEU A 139 -1.14 -28.65 -4.49
N TYR A 140 -2.46 -28.70 -4.67
CA TYR A 140 -3.13 -29.82 -5.31
C TYR A 140 -3.97 -29.34 -6.49
N THR A 141 -4.16 -30.20 -7.50
CA THR A 141 -5.15 -29.97 -8.56
C THR A 141 -6.57 -30.20 -8.04
N ALA A 142 -7.59 -29.88 -8.85
CA ALA A 142 -9.00 -30.15 -8.50
C ALA A 142 -9.26 -31.63 -8.18
N ASP A 143 -8.51 -32.53 -8.81
CA ASP A 143 -8.59 -33.98 -8.60
C ASP A 143 -7.90 -34.44 -7.30
N GLY A 144 -7.25 -33.53 -6.57
CA GLY A 144 -6.57 -33.83 -5.31
C GLY A 144 -5.16 -34.40 -5.45
N ASN A 145 -4.62 -34.41 -6.67
CA ASN A 145 -3.25 -34.81 -6.97
C ASN A 145 -2.26 -33.71 -6.59
N LEU A 146 -1.09 -34.10 -6.07
CA LEU A 146 -0.02 -33.18 -5.72
C LEU A 146 0.49 -32.47 -6.98
N TYR A 147 0.46 -31.15 -6.98
CA TYR A 147 0.98 -30.33 -8.07
C TYR A 147 2.48 -30.06 -7.85
N THR A 148 3.30 -30.51 -8.78
CA THR A 148 4.73 -30.23 -8.83
C THR A 148 5.04 -29.41 -10.08
N GLY A 149 5.33 -28.13 -9.91
CA GLY A 149 5.58 -27.23 -11.03
C GLY A 149 5.66 -25.77 -10.60
N LEU A 150 6.01 -24.92 -11.56
CA LEU A 150 5.88 -23.48 -11.39
C LEU A 150 4.40 -23.12 -11.33
N TYR A 151 4.04 -22.24 -10.40
CA TYR A 151 2.71 -21.67 -10.30
C TYR A 151 2.83 -20.15 -10.27
N HIS A 152 1.75 -19.48 -10.62
CA HIS A 152 1.61 -18.03 -10.47
C HIS A 152 0.34 -17.72 -9.67
N ILE A 153 0.22 -16.48 -9.21
CA ILE A 153 -0.97 -16.04 -8.48
C ILE A 153 -1.72 -15.04 -9.35
N MET A 154 -2.99 -15.34 -9.63
CA MET A 154 -3.88 -14.42 -10.31
C MET A 154 -4.18 -13.24 -9.38
N LEU A 155 -3.96 -12.02 -9.87
CA LEU A 155 -4.24 -10.80 -9.12
C LEU A 155 -5.73 -10.70 -8.74
N ASP A 156 -6.60 -11.20 -9.61
CA ASP A 156 -8.04 -11.30 -9.38
C ASP A 156 -8.36 -12.49 -8.45
N GLY A 157 -8.76 -12.18 -7.21
CA GLY A 157 -9.12 -13.19 -6.20
C GLY A 157 -7.94 -13.82 -5.45
N ALA A 158 -6.70 -13.47 -5.79
CA ALA A 158 -5.47 -14.00 -5.17
C ALA A 158 -5.38 -15.54 -5.23
N LYS A 159 -5.83 -16.14 -6.33
CA LYS A 159 -5.82 -17.60 -6.55
C LYS A 159 -4.46 -18.06 -7.07
N ALA A 160 -3.95 -19.17 -6.58
CA ALA A 160 -2.80 -19.84 -7.19
C ALA A 160 -3.28 -20.64 -8.42
N MET A 161 -2.56 -20.55 -9.52
CA MET A 161 -2.87 -21.28 -10.76
C MET A 161 -1.63 -21.95 -11.35
N THR A 162 -1.84 -23.03 -12.10
CA THR A 162 -0.75 -23.79 -12.74
C THR A 162 -0.01 -22.97 -13.80
N GLY A 163 1.29 -23.23 -13.93
CA GLY A 163 2.18 -22.59 -14.90
C GLY A 163 2.90 -21.37 -14.35
N ALA A 164 4.04 -21.03 -14.95
CA ALA A 164 4.84 -19.87 -14.58
C ALA A 164 4.18 -18.52 -14.96
N GLU A 165 3.35 -18.54 -16.00
CA GLU A 165 2.66 -17.38 -16.56
C GLU A 165 1.16 -17.64 -16.68
N HIS A 166 0.38 -16.55 -16.72
CA HIS A 166 -1.06 -16.63 -16.91
C HIS A 166 -1.43 -17.09 -18.32
N SER A 167 -2.18 -18.18 -18.41
CA SER A 167 -2.72 -18.69 -19.66
C SER A 167 -4.18 -19.11 -19.50
N LYS A 168 -4.92 -19.22 -20.62
CA LYS A 168 -6.28 -19.78 -20.61
C LYS A 168 -6.32 -21.27 -20.23
N ALA A 169 -5.18 -21.94 -20.28
CA ALA A 169 -5.02 -23.33 -19.90
C ALA A 169 -4.57 -23.49 -18.43
N SER A 170 -4.33 -22.38 -17.72
CA SER A 170 -3.94 -22.43 -16.31
C SER A 170 -5.13 -22.87 -15.45
N GLU A 171 -4.88 -23.81 -14.56
CA GLU A 171 -5.88 -24.43 -13.69
C GLU A 171 -5.75 -23.89 -12.26
N ASP A 172 -6.86 -23.72 -11.55
CA ASP A 172 -6.89 -23.31 -10.14
C ASP A 172 -6.19 -24.37 -9.26
N LEU A 173 -5.34 -23.93 -8.33
CA LEU A 173 -4.67 -24.78 -7.34
C LEU A 173 -5.36 -24.70 -5.96
N TYR A 174 -5.28 -25.80 -5.21
CA TYR A 174 -5.98 -26.02 -3.95
C TYR A 174 -5.01 -26.37 -2.82
N ILE A 175 -5.43 -26.16 -1.57
CA ILE A 175 -4.71 -26.60 -0.37
C ILE A 175 -5.59 -27.64 0.35
N LYS A 176 -4.99 -28.70 0.91
CA LYS A 176 -5.72 -29.64 1.77
C LYS A 176 -5.83 -29.11 3.19
N LYS A 177 -7.06 -29.10 3.71
CA LYS A 177 -7.36 -28.82 5.12
C LYS A 177 -8.34 -29.88 5.62
N ASP A 178 -7.96 -30.63 6.65
CA ASP A 178 -8.79 -31.70 7.24
C ASP A 178 -9.31 -32.70 6.17
N ASP A 179 -8.40 -33.20 5.32
CA ASP A 179 -8.65 -34.10 4.17
C ASP A 179 -9.57 -33.56 3.05
N LYS A 180 -9.92 -32.28 3.08
CA LYS A 180 -10.72 -31.62 2.04
C LYS A 180 -9.88 -30.62 1.24
N THR A 181 -10.09 -30.59 -0.07
CA THR A 181 -9.48 -29.58 -0.96
C THR A 181 -10.22 -28.26 -0.81
N VAL A 182 -9.48 -27.20 -0.46
CA VAL A 182 -9.99 -25.83 -0.30
C VAL A 182 -9.34 -24.97 -1.38
N LYS A 183 -10.14 -24.18 -2.10
CA LYS A 183 -9.64 -23.25 -3.12
C LYS A 183 -8.68 -22.24 -2.51
N THR A 184 -7.56 -22.00 -3.20
CA THR A 184 -6.69 -20.86 -2.86
C THR A 184 -7.39 -19.53 -3.19
N GLY A 185 -7.09 -18.48 -2.43
CA GLY A 185 -7.62 -17.13 -2.64
C GLY A 185 -8.61 -16.64 -1.57
N ILE A 186 -8.98 -15.38 -1.69
CA ILE A 186 -9.86 -14.71 -0.73
C ILE A 186 -11.30 -15.13 -1.04
N THR A 187 -11.81 -16.12 -0.31
CA THR A 187 -13.26 -16.33 -0.24
C THR A 187 -13.85 -15.12 0.49
N LYS A 188 -14.65 -14.31 -0.20
CA LYS A 188 -15.44 -13.25 0.46
C LYS A 188 -16.36 -13.94 1.46
N SER A 189 -15.96 -13.98 2.73
CA SER A 189 -16.87 -14.44 3.79
C SER A 189 -18.08 -13.50 3.78
N PRO A 190 -19.31 -14.02 3.71
CA PRO A 190 -20.49 -13.18 3.87
C PRO A 190 -20.38 -12.48 5.22
N ARG A 191 -20.40 -11.15 5.20
CA ARG A 191 -20.40 -10.32 6.40
C ARG A 191 -21.70 -10.62 7.15
N THR A 192 -21.63 -11.42 8.20
CA THR A 192 -22.76 -11.61 9.12
C THR A 192 -23.02 -10.27 9.79
N MET A 193 -24.04 -9.54 9.33
CA MET A 193 -24.53 -8.36 10.03
C MET A 193 -25.27 -8.82 11.28
N THR A 194 -24.61 -8.75 12.44
CA THR A 194 -25.29 -8.87 13.73
C THR A 194 -25.98 -7.55 14.04
N THR A 195 -27.27 -7.46 13.73
CA THR A 195 -28.15 -6.38 14.19
C THR A 195 -28.33 -6.53 15.69
N LYS A 196 -27.65 -5.68 16.48
CA LYS A 196 -27.95 -5.54 17.91
C LYS A 196 -29.24 -4.75 18.06
N THR A 197 -30.35 -5.43 18.32
CA THR A 197 -31.59 -4.81 18.77
C THR A 197 -31.41 -4.43 20.25
N SER A 198 -31.22 -3.15 20.55
CA SER A 198 -31.24 -2.65 21.92
C SER A 198 -32.71 -2.51 22.37
N SER A 199 -33.17 -3.45 23.20
CA SER A 199 -34.42 -3.29 23.94
C SER A 199 -34.22 -2.23 25.03
N ARG A 200 -34.92 -1.11 24.89
CA ARG A 200 -34.99 -0.05 25.89
C ARG A 200 -36.04 -0.48 26.91
N GLY A 201 -35.59 -1.15 27.97
CA GLY A 201 -36.42 -1.45 29.14
C GLY A 201 -36.72 -0.15 29.88
N GLY A 202 -37.98 0.26 29.87
CA GLY A 202 -38.50 1.28 30.77
C GLY A 202 -39.16 0.61 31.96
N TYR A 203 -38.81 1.07 33.16
CA TYR A 203 -39.67 1.23 34.32
C TYR A 203 -39.10 2.38 35.16
#